data_AF-A0A4R5CH25-F1
#
_entry.id   AF-A0A4R5CH25-F1
#
_cell.length_a   1.000
_cell.length_b   1.000
_cell.length_c   1.000
_cell.angle_alpha   90.00
_cell.angle_beta   90.00
_cell.angle_gamma   90.00
#
_symmetry.space_group_name_H-M   'P 1'
#
loop_
_entity.id
_entity.type
_entity.pdbx_description
1 polymer ?
#
loop_
_entity_poly.entity_id
_entity_poly.type
_entity_poly.pdbx_seq_one_letter_code
_entity_poly.pdbx_strand_id
1 'polypeptide(L)'
;MSDTLNDLAPWPATEADVTAESLARYLAVRAQAHQTHRKTASSPEGREWATSATVDMFGLVKLLRILQEVAPETADEAAKGLWSDWQDGAPVDEWLWSWLTEYGIDPEAVNRAAVDLSRTEAA
;
A
#
# COMPACT_ATOMS: atom_id res chain seq x y z
N MET A 1 18.52 3.94 7.86
CA MET A 1 17.35 4.67 7.31
C MET A 1 16.02 4.22 7.93
N SER A 2 15.91 2.93 8.32
CA SER A 2 14.73 2.34 8.98
C SER A 2 14.34 3.04 10.30
N ASP A 3 15.32 3.26 11.20
CA ASP A 3 15.01 3.57 12.60
C ASP A 3 14.51 4.99 12.81
N THR A 4 15.16 6.00 12.22
CA THR A 4 14.77 7.41 12.41
C THR A 4 13.36 7.74 11.90
N LEU A 5 12.92 7.11 10.81
CA LEU A 5 11.54 7.31 10.32
C LEU A 5 10.53 6.56 11.18
N ASN A 6 10.90 5.39 11.70
CA ASN A 6 10.06 4.63 12.64
C ASN A 6 9.93 5.35 13.99
N ASP A 7 10.96 6.10 14.42
CA ASP A 7 10.90 6.93 15.63
C ASP A 7 9.91 8.09 15.50
N LEU A 8 9.69 8.61 14.27
CA LEU A 8 8.73 9.69 14.01
C LEU A 8 7.28 9.20 14.00
N ALA A 9 7.05 8.01 13.45
CA ALA A 9 5.77 7.31 13.50
C ALA A 9 6.06 5.81 13.44
N PRO A 10 5.90 5.08 14.54
CA PRO A 10 6.24 3.65 14.59
C PRO A 10 5.19 2.81 13.87
N TRP A 11 5.65 1.73 13.25
CA TRP A 11 4.74 0.66 12.82
C TRP A 11 4.06 0.04 14.04
N PRO A 12 2.73 -0.21 14.03
CA PRO A 12 2.06 -0.92 15.12
C PRO A 12 2.69 -2.30 15.32
N ALA A 13 3.20 -2.59 16.51
CA ALA A 13 3.94 -3.81 16.78
C ALA A 13 3.03 -5.03 16.90
N THR A 14 1.81 -4.82 17.39
CA THR A 14 0.79 -5.86 17.54
C THR A 14 -0.52 -5.42 16.91
N GLU A 15 -1.38 -6.38 16.55
CA GLU A 15 -2.72 -6.10 16.01
C GLU A 15 -3.55 -5.21 16.97
N ALA A 16 -3.37 -5.37 18.28
CA ALA A 16 -4.05 -4.56 19.29
C ALA A 16 -3.66 -3.08 19.25
N ASP A 17 -2.47 -2.75 18.73
CA ASP A 17 -1.99 -1.38 18.56
C ASP A 17 -2.46 -0.74 17.24
N VAL A 18 -3.12 -1.52 16.37
CA VAL A 18 -3.56 -1.06 15.06
C VAL A 18 -4.88 -0.30 15.19
N THR A 19 -4.81 0.99 14.85
CA THR A 19 -5.95 1.86 14.61
C THR A 19 -5.76 2.54 13.26
N ALA A 20 -6.83 3.09 12.69
CA ALA A 20 -6.76 3.91 11.49
C ALA A 20 -5.79 5.09 11.68
N GLU A 21 -5.77 5.68 12.86
CA GLU A 21 -4.86 6.79 13.17
C GLU A 21 -3.40 6.32 13.24
N SER A 22 -3.11 5.22 13.94
CA SER A 22 -1.73 4.74 14.12
C SER A 22 -1.13 4.33 12.78
N LEU A 23 -1.88 3.62 11.95
CA LEU A 23 -1.44 3.21 10.62
C LEU A 23 -1.34 4.40 9.65
N ALA A 24 -2.32 5.32 9.64
CA ALA A 24 -2.27 6.51 8.78
C ALA A 24 -1.07 7.41 9.12
N ARG A 25 -0.72 7.55 10.40
CA ARG A 25 0.50 8.29 10.82
C ARG A 25 1.76 7.66 10.25
N TYR A 26 1.93 6.34 10.41
CA TYR A 26 3.07 5.62 9.87
C TYR A 26 3.20 5.81 8.35
N LEU A 27 2.10 5.55 7.62
CA LEU A 27 2.07 5.66 6.16
C LEU A 27 2.32 7.08 5.68
N ALA A 28 1.83 8.11 6.39
CA ALA A 28 2.06 9.50 6.04
C ALA A 28 3.54 9.91 6.15
N VAL A 29 4.24 9.46 7.20
CA VAL A 29 5.69 9.71 7.33
C VAL A 29 6.46 9.03 6.20
N ARG A 30 6.12 7.79 5.87
CA ARG A 30 6.76 7.05 4.77
C ARG A 30 6.48 7.69 3.41
N ALA A 31 5.23 8.06 3.12
CA ALA A 31 4.85 8.75 1.90
C ALA A 31 5.63 10.07 1.74
N GLN A 32 5.74 10.86 2.80
CA GLN A 32 6.54 12.10 2.79
C GLN A 32 8.04 11.83 2.55
N ALA A 33 8.58 10.75 3.12
CA ALA A 33 9.97 10.33 2.88
C ALA A 33 10.18 9.89 1.42
N HIS A 34 9.28 9.12 0.82
CA HIS A 34 9.35 8.74 -0.60
C HIS A 34 9.21 9.96 -1.50
N GLN A 35 8.31 10.88 -1.18
CA GLN A 35 8.17 12.14 -1.90
C GLN A 35 9.45 12.99 -1.85
N THR A 36 10.18 12.93 -0.73
CA THR A 36 11.49 13.57 -0.61
C THR A 36 12.53 12.84 -1.48
N HIS A 37 12.60 11.51 -1.42
CA HIS A 37 13.49 10.71 -2.28
C HIS A 37 13.24 10.97 -3.76
N ARG A 38 11.99 11.06 -4.20
CA ARG A 38 11.64 11.38 -5.59
C ARG A 38 12.25 12.71 -6.04
N LYS A 39 12.31 13.71 -5.17
CA LYS A 39 12.89 15.03 -5.48
C LYS A 39 14.42 15.01 -5.51
N THR A 40 15.04 14.09 -4.77
CA THR A 40 16.51 14.03 -4.60
C THR A 40 17.18 12.90 -5.39
N ALA A 41 16.41 11.98 -5.96
CA ALA A 41 16.94 10.85 -6.72
C ALA A 41 17.63 11.32 -8.00
N SER A 42 18.83 10.78 -8.23
CA SER A 42 19.69 11.12 -9.38
C SER A 42 19.39 10.28 -10.63
N SER A 43 18.69 9.14 -10.50
CA SER A 43 18.33 8.28 -11.61
C SER A 43 16.83 8.32 -11.92
N PRO A 44 16.41 8.10 -13.18
CA PRO A 44 15.01 7.92 -13.55
C PRO A 44 14.32 6.81 -12.76
N GLU A 45 14.96 5.64 -12.61
CA GLU A 45 14.39 4.46 -11.95
C GLU A 45 14.14 4.72 -10.47
N GLY A 46 15.06 5.43 -9.80
CA GLY A 46 14.89 5.83 -8.41
C GLY A 46 13.75 6.82 -8.21
N ARG A 47 13.50 7.70 -9.18
CA ARG A 47 12.35 8.63 -9.16
C ARG A 47 11.04 7.90 -9.39
N GLU A 48 11.01 6.94 -10.30
CA GLU A 48 9.83 6.14 -10.61
C GLU A 48 9.42 5.29 -9.41
N TRP A 49 10.35 4.52 -8.84
CA TRP A 49 10.10 3.76 -7.61
C TRP A 49 9.56 4.63 -6.47
N ALA A 50 10.18 5.78 -6.24
CA ALA A 50 9.74 6.71 -5.21
C ALA A 50 8.37 7.33 -5.51
N THR A 51 8.01 7.48 -6.80
CA THR A 51 6.68 7.96 -7.22
C THR A 51 5.62 6.94 -6.87
N SER A 52 5.79 5.68 -7.29
CA SER A 52 4.83 4.61 -7.00
C SER A 52 4.65 4.44 -5.49
N ALA A 53 5.76 4.31 -4.74
CA ALA A 53 5.69 4.18 -3.28
C ALA A 53 5.02 5.37 -2.58
N THR A 54 5.20 6.60 -3.09
CA THR A 54 4.50 7.78 -2.57
C THR A 54 3.00 7.68 -2.80
N VAL A 55 2.58 7.33 -4.02
CA VAL A 55 1.16 7.28 -4.39
C VAL A 55 0.44 6.17 -3.66
N ASP A 56 1.03 4.98 -3.55
CA ASP A 56 0.43 3.84 -2.87
C ASP A 56 0.13 4.17 -1.40
N MET A 57 1.14 4.68 -0.68
CA MET A 57 0.98 5.04 0.73
C MET A 57 0.06 6.24 0.93
N PHE A 58 0.14 7.26 0.07
CA PHE A 58 -0.76 8.41 0.13
C PHE A 58 -2.21 8.02 -0.12
N GLY A 59 -2.46 7.10 -1.05
CA GLY A 59 -3.80 6.56 -1.34
C GLY A 59 -4.42 5.91 -0.10
N LEU A 60 -3.65 5.07 0.60
CA LEU A 60 -4.09 4.42 1.84
C LEU A 60 -4.32 5.41 2.97
N VAL A 61 -3.43 6.39 3.17
CA VAL A 61 -3.63 7.47 4.15
C VAL A 61 -4.93 8.22 3.86
N LYS A 62 -5.17 8.57 2.60
CA LYS A 62 -6.38 9.29 2.19
C LYS A 62 -7.64 8.47 2.47
N LEU A 63 -7.61 7.18 2.16
CA LEU A 63 -8.71 6.26 2.44
C LEU A 63 -9.00 6.17 3.94
N LEU A 64 -7.98 5.88 4.76
CA LEU A 64 -8.14 5.77 6.21
C LEU A 64 -8.66 7.07 6.82
N ARG A 65 -8.15 8.23 6.38
CA ARG A 65 -8.60 9.55 6.86
C ARG A 65 -10.07 9.81 6.52
N ILE A 66 -10.52 9.44 5.32
CA ILE A 66 -11.93 9.55 4.94
C ILE A 66 -12.78 8.60 5.77
N LEU A 67 -12.36 7.33 5.93
CA LEU A 67 -13.07 6.35 6.74
C LEU A 67 -13.19 6.80 8.20
N GLN A 68 -12.14 7.39 8.78
CA GLN A 68 -12.20 7.97 10.13
C GLN A 68 -13.26 9.06 10.27
N GLU A 69 -13.57 9.80 9.22
CA GLU A 69 -14.59 10.86 9.25
C GLU A 69 -16.01 10.29 9.08
N VAL A 70 -16.19 9.26 8.25
CA VAL A 70 -17.52 8.76 7.85
C VAL A 70 -17.96 7.48 8.56
N ALA A 71 -17.02 6.64 8.99
CA ALA A 71 -17.24 5.34 9.63
C ALA A 71 -16.04 4.95 10.53
N PRO A 72 -15.88 5.58 11.71
CA PRO A 72 -14.69 5.41 12.55
C PRO A 72 -14.39 3.96 12.97
N GLU A 73 -15.43 3.19 13.31
CA GLU A 73 -15.28 1.77 13.70
C GLU A 73 -14.75 0.93 12.53
N THR A 74 -15.32 1.13 11.34
CA THR A 74 -14.86 0.48 10.11
C THR A 74 -13.45 0.92 9.70
N ALA A 75 -13.04 2.13 10.05
CA ALA A 75 -11.69 2.60 9.76
C ALA A 75 -10.64 1.78 10.50
N ASP A 76 -10.87 1.46 11.78
CA ASP A 76 -9.96 0.65 12.58
C ASP A 76 -9.94 -0.81 12.10
N GLU A 77 -11.08 -1.36 11.69
CA GLU A 77 -11.14 -2.69 11.05
C GLU A 77 -10.37 -2.74 9.74
N ALA A 78 -10.55 -1.74 8.86
CA ALA A 78 -9.82 -1.64 7.61
C ALA A 78 -8.30 -1.49 7.85
N ALA A 79 -7.89 -0.73 8.86
CA ALA A 79 -6.49 -0.61 9.23
C ALA A 79 -5.89 -1.94 9.72
N LYS A 80 -6.63 -2.72 10.50
CA LYS A 80 -6.22 -4.07 10.93
C LYS A 80 -6.07 -5.03 9.76
N GLY A 81 -7.02 -5.01 8.82
CA GLY A 81 -6.94 -5.78 7.59
C GLY A 81 -5.66 -5.44 6.81
N LEU A 82 -5.44 -4.16 6.52
CA LEU A 82 -4.23 -3.69 5.83
C LEU A 82 -2.94 -4.08 6.55
N TRP A 83 -2.90 -3.96 7.89
CA TRP A 83 -1.74 -4.35 8.69
C TRP A 83 -1.47 -5.85 8.60
N SER A 84 -2.51 -6.69 8.66
CA SER A 84 -2.41 -8.14 8.54
C SER A 84 -1.94 -8.56 7.15
N ASP A 85 -2.52 -7.96 6.10
CA ASP A 85 -2.17 -8.24 4.70
C ASP A 85 -0.69 -7.95 4.43
N TRP A 86 -0.13 -6.90 5.05
CA TRP A 86 1.28 -6.54 4.94
C TRP A 86 2.24 -7.53 5.58
N GLN A 87 1.80 -8.23 6.63
CA GLN A 87 2.63 -9.16 7.40
C GLN A 87 2.65 -10.55 6.76
N ASP A 88 1.49 -11.02 6.32
CA ASP A 88 1.33 -12.39 5.83
C ASP A 88 1.47 -12.50 4.32
N GLY A 89 1.20 -11.42 3.56
CA GLY A 89 1.36 -11.31 2.09
C GLY A 89 0.46 -12.24 1.25
N ALA A 90 -0.01 -13.33 1.85
CA ALA A 90 -0.84 -14.39 1.30
C ALA A 90 -2.32 -14.04 1.04
N PRO A 91 -2.93 -12.98 1.62
CA PRO A 91 -4.33 -12.66 1.29
C PRO A 91 -4.49 -11.89 -0.03
N VAL A 92 -3.43 -11.24 -0.54
CA VAL A 92 -3.55 -10.24 -1.60
C VAL A 92 -3.98 -10.85 -2.94
N ASP A 93 -3.41 -11.99 -3.31
CA ASP A 93 -3.77 -12.71 -4.55
C ASP A 93 -5.19 -13.25 -4.50
N GLU A 94 -5.62 -13.81 -3.36
CA GLU A 94 -7.00 -14.25 -3.13
C GLU A 94 -8.00 -13.09 -3.25
N TRP A 95 -7.71 -11.95 -2.62
CA TRP A 95 -8.57 -10.77 -2.69
C TRP A 95 -8.66 -10.20 -4.10
N LEU A 96 -7.53 -10.06 -4.79
CA LEU A 96 -7.51 -9.59 -6.18
C LEU A 96 -8.31 -10.52 -7.09
N TRP A 97 -8.19 -11.84 -6.90
CA TRP A 97 -8.98 -12.81 -7.64
C TRP A 97 -10.49 -12.64 -7.40
N SER A 98 -10.89 -12.52 -6.13
CA SER A 98 -12.30 -12.31 -5.75
C SER A 98 -12.84 -11.03 -6.37
N TRP A 99 -12.15 -9.90 -6.19
CA TRP A 99 -12.61 -8.60 -6.68
C TRP A 99 -12.69 -8.54 -8.20
N LEU A 100 -11.71 -9.10 -8.92
CA LEU A 100 -11.78 -9.19 -10.39
C LEU A 100 -13.03 -9.97 -10.82
N THR A 101 -13.29 -11.11 -10.19
CA THR A 101 -14.48 -11.93 -10.46
C THR A 101 -15.77 -11.15 -10.18
N GLU A 102 -15.84 -10.44 -9.05
CA GLU A 102 -16.98 -9.59 -8.68
C GLU A 102 -17.21 -8.44 -9.68
N TYR A 103 -16.14 -7.89 -10.24
CA TYR A 103 -16.21 -6.89 -11.30
C TYR A 103 -16.55 -7.47 -12.69
N GLY A 104 -16.71 -8.79 -12.81
CA GLY A 104 -16.97 -9.47 -14.08
C GLY A 104 -15.75 -9.55 -15.00
N ILE A 105 -14.54 -9.45 -14.43
CA ILE A 105 -13.26 -9.56 -15.14
C ILE A 105 -12.69 -10.95 -14.87
N ASP A 106 -12.34 -11.70 -15.92
CA ASP A 106 -11.70 -13.01 -15.81
C ASP A 106 -10.26 -12.86 -15.26
N PRO A 107 -9.95 -13.32 -14.03
CA PRO A 107 -8.61 -13.23 -13.47
C PRO A 107 -7.57 -14.01 -14.28
N GLU A 108 -7.95 -15.13 -14.91
CA GLU A 108 -7.03 -15.89 -15.74
C GLU A 108 -6.65 -15.14 -17.03
N ALA A 109 -7.61 -14.39 -17.61
CA ALA A 109 -7.33 -13.54 -18.76
C ALA A 109 -6.31 -12.45 -18.40
N VAL A 110 -6.43 -11.84 -17.21
CA VAL A 110 -5.46 -10.87 -16.70
C VAL A 110 -4.08 -11.52 -16.56
N ASN A 111 -3.98 -12.70 -15.95
CA ASN A 111 -2.71 -13.40 -15.77
C ASN A 111 -2.04 -13.76 -17.11
N ARG A 112 -2.80 -14.24 -18.10
CA ARG A 112 -2.29 -14.52 -19.45
C ARG A 112 -1.74 -13.25 -20.11
N ALA A 113 -2.50 -12.15 -20.06
CA ALA A 113 -2.07 -10.88 -20.63
C ALA A 113 -0.78 -10.35 -19.96
N ALA A 114 -0.66 -10.48 -18.64
CA ALA A 114 0.54 -10.07 -17.91
C ALA A 114 1.78 -10.86 -18.34
N VAL A 115 1.68 -12.19 -18.50
CA VAL A 115 2.79 -13.03 -18.98
C VAL A 115 3.24 -12.63 -20.39
N ASP A 116 2.31 -12.33 -21.28
CA ASP A 116 2.64 -11.92 -22.66
C ASP A 116 3.32 -10.53 -22.69
N LEU A 117 2.91 -9.62 -21.80
CA LEU A 117 3.54 -8.32 -21.64
C LEU A 117 5.00 -8.47 -21.18
N SER A 118 5.24 -9.24 -20.11
CA SER A 118 6.59 -9.44 -19.58
C SER A 118 7.54 -10.09 -20.58
N ARG A 119 7.04 -10.97 -21.46
CA ARG A 119 7.84 -11.54 -22.56
C ARG A 119 8.21 -10.52 -23.62
N THR A 120 7.32 -9.57 -23.91
CA THR A 120 7.54 -8.51 -24.90
C THR A 120 8.55 -7.49 -24.38
N GLU A 121 8.53 -7.19 -23.08
CA GLU A 121 9.48 -6.26 -22.45
C GLU A 121 10.89 -6.83 -22.29
N ALA A 122 11.02 -8.17 -22.27
CA ALA A 122 12.31 -8.85 -22.15
C ALA A 122 13.01 -9.13 -23.49
N ALA A 123 12.37 -8.87 -24.62
CA ALA A 123 12.85 -9.14 -25.98
C ALA A 123 13.39 -7.87 -26.68
#